data_AF-A0A7I7SPZ1-F1
#
_entry.id   AF-A0A7I7SPZ1-F1
#
_cell.length_a   1.000
_cell.length_b   1.000
_cell.length_c   1.000
_cell.angle_alpha   90.00
_cell.angle_beta   90.00
_cell.angle_gamma   90.00
#
_symmetry.space_group_name_H-M   'P 1'
#
loop_
_entity.id
_entity.type
_entity.pdbx_description
1 polymer ?
#
loop_
_entity_poly.entity_id
_entity_poly.type
_entity_poly.pdbx_seq_one_letter_code
_entity_poly.pdbx_strand_id
1 'polypeptide(L)'
;MLWRVQSALKLHVVTDLADGSYLSVLLTTIERQRLRRHEARGLHAVPRGPMVRVIEYDITNRETHSGSPIRLITTILDPELASATELAAVYHQRWEFESSLAEIETRQRGSYRVLRSHSPEMVRQEIWALLLTHYAIRALMYEATNPDGLDPLRMSFIRTLRIVRRHVTGQAGFSP
;
A
#
# COMPACT_ATOMS: atom_id res chain seq x y z
N MET A 1 -0.36 -14.98 -5.37
CA MET A 1 -0.59 -14.00 -4.30
C MET A 1 0.63 -13.11 -4.15
N LEU A 2 0.48 -11.82 -3.83
CA LEU A 2 1.57 -10.82 -3.80
C LEU A 2 1.51 -9.96 -2.52
N TRP A 3 2.62 -9.86 -1.79
CA TRP A 3 2.69 -9.15 -0.51
C TRP A 3 3.94 -8.30 -0.41
N ARG A 4 3.81 -7.12 0.21
CA ARG A 4 4.97 -6.34 0.64
C ARG A 4 5.48 -6.85 1.97
N VAL A 5 6.80 -6.94 2.09
CA VAL A 5 7.47 -7.34 3.33
C VAL A 5 8.33 -6.20 3.86
N GLN A 6 8.60 -6.23 5.16
CA GLN A 6 9.48 -5.27 5.80
C GLN A 6 10.93 -5.52 5.38
N SER A 7 11.72 -4.46 5.29
CA SER A 7 13.15 -4.54 4.95
C SER A 7 13.98 -5.33 5.98
N ALA A 8 13.48 -5.46 7.22
CA ALA A 8 14.11 -6.28 8.26
C ALA A 8 13.96 -7.79 8.03
N LEU A 9 13.02 -8.23 7.19
CA LEU A 9 12.85 -9.65 6.87
C LEU A 9 14.04 -10.12 6.05
N LYS A 10 14.83 -11.05 6.60
CA LYS A 10 15.97 -11.66 5.90
C LYS A 10 15.45 -12.66 4.87
N LEU A 11 15.77 -12.40 3.61
CA LEU A 11 15.44 -13.25 2.46
C LEU A 11 16.75 -13.61 1.78
N HIS A 12 17.07 -14.90 1.77
CA HIS A 12 18.31 -15.40 1.19
C HIS A 12 18.08 -15.73 -0.28
N VAL A 13 18.97 -15.27 -1.15
CA VAL A 13 18.96 -15.64 -2.56
C VAL A 13 19.27 -17.12 -2.67
N VAL A 14 18.32 -17.86 -3.24
CA VAL A 14 18.50 -19.28 -3.63
C VAL A 14 18.86 -19.35 -5.10
N THR A 15 18.16 -18.60 -5.95
CA THR A 15 18.37 -18.56 -7.40
C THR A 15 18.00 -17.18 -7.93
N ASP A 16 18.90 -16.54 -8.66
CA ASP A 16 18.59 -15.31 -9.40
C ASP A 16 17.81 -15.63 -10.68
N LEU A 17 16.86 -14.77 -11.03
CA LEU A 17 16.03 -14.91 -12.23
C LEU A 17 16.39 -13.83 -13.25
N ALA A 18 16.11 -14.10 -14.53
CA ALA A 18 16.54 -13.26 -15.65
C ALA A 18 15.95 -11.83 -15.63
N ASP A 19 14.81 -11.62 -14.96
CA ASP A 19 14.14 -10.32 -14.89
C ASP A 19 14.51 -9.49 -13.65
N GLY A 20 15.61 -9.87 -12.97
CA GLY A 20 16.16 -9.15 -11.81
C GLY A 20 15.49 -9.48 -10.47
N SER A 21 14.50 -10.37 -10.47
CA SER A 21 13.95 -10.96 -9.25
C SER A 21 14.74 -12.22 -8.82
N TYR A 22 14.45 -12.76 -7.64
CA TYR A 22 15.13 -13.98 -7.18
C TYR A 22 14.23 -14.89 -6.34
N LEU A 23 14.52 -16.18 -6.33
CA LEU A 23 13.86 -17.17 -5.46
C LEU A 23 14.49 -17.15 -4.06
N SER A 24 13.64 -17.23 -3.05
CA SER A 24 14.02 -17.30 -1.63
C SER A 24 13.14 -18.33 -0.92
N VAL A 25 13.59 -18.79 0.24
CA VAL A 25 12.79 -19.63 1.15
C VAL A 25 12.39 -18.81 2.37
N LEU A 26 11.10 -18.81 2.72
CA LEU A 26 10.65 -18.17 3.96
C LEU A 26 10.99 -19.06 5.16
N LEU A 27 11.76 -18.50 6.10
CA LEU A 27 12.25 -19.25 7.25
C LEU A 27 11.51 -18.88 8.54
N THR A 28 10.95 -19.91 9.17
CA THR A 28 10.45 -19.81 10.54
C THR A 28 11.59 -19.52 11.52
N THR A 29 11.25 -19.07 12.72
CA THR A 29 12.25 -18.85 13.79
C THR A 29 13.00 -20.14 14.13
N ILE A 30 12.29 -21.27 14.17
CA ILE A 30 12.86 -22.60 14.46
C ILE A 30 13.88 -22.98 13.39
N GLU A 31 13.53 -22.82 12.11
CA GLU A 31 14.44 -23.16 11.01
C GLU A 31 15.67 -22.24 11.00
N ARG A 32 15.50 -20.93 11.24
CA ARG A 32 16.65 -20.01 11.40
C ARG A 32 17.59 -20.43 12.52
N GLN A 33 17.06 -20.86 13.66
CA GLN A 33 17.88 -21.36 14.77
C GLN A 33 18.58 -22.68 14.43
N ARG A 34 17.90 -23.59 13.70
CA ARG A 34 18.51 -24.83 13.21
C ARG A 34 19.70 -24.53 12.29
N LEU A 35 19.51 -23.68 11.27
CA LEU A 35 20.56 -23.32 10.32
C LEU A 35 21.79 -22.72 11.03
N ARG A 36 21.58 -21.77 11.96
CA ARG A 36 22.65 -21.19 12.78
C ARG A 36 23.43 -22.24 13.58
N ARG A 37 22.74 -23.22 14.18
CA ARG A 37 23.40 -24.30 14.94
C ARG A 37 24.20 -25.24 14.05
N HIS A 38 23.73 -25.52 12.84
CA HIS A 38 24.47 -26.33 11.87
C HIS A 38 25.71 -25.59 11.37
N GLU A 39 25.57 -24.33 11.01
CA GLU A 39 26.66 -23.46 10.58
C GLU A 39 27.75 -23.35 11.65
N ALA A 40 27.38 -23.15 12.92
CA ALA A 40 28.32 -23.12 14.05
C ALA A 40 29.08 -24.45 14.27
N ARG A 41 28.62 -25.56 13.69
CA ARG A 41 29.27 -26.88 13.73
C ARG A 41 29.98 -27.22 12.42
N GLY A 42 30.07 -26.28 11.47
CA GLY A 42 30.62 -26.53 10.14
C GLY A 42 29.78 -27.46 9.28
N LEU A 43 28.50 -27.67 9.63
CA LEU A 43 27.59 -28.54 8.89
C LEU A 43 26.79 -27.72 7.87
N HIS A 44 26.79 -28.15 6.62
CA HIS A 44 25.91 -27.59 5.60
C HIS A 44 24.46 -28.04 5.86
N ALA A 45 23.53 -27.10 5.98
CA ALA A 45 22.11 -27.37 6.15
C ALA A 45 21.30 -26.63 5.10
N VAL A 46 20.46 -27.36 4.36
CA VAL A 46 19.56 -26.77 3.37
C VAL A 46 18.37 -26.11 4.09
N PRO A 47 18.05 -24.83 3.77
CA PRO A 47 16.91 -24.14 4.33
C PRO A 47 15.59 -24.82 3.96
N ARG A 48 14.72 -25.01 4.94
CA ARG A 48 13.39 -25.64 4.75
C ARG A 48 12.26 -24.65 4.97
N GLY A 49 11.40 -24.48 3.97
CA GLY A 49 10.25 -23.60 4.05
C GLY A 49 9.57 -23.41 2.70
N PRO A 50 8.47 -22.66 2.64
CA PRO A 50 7.82 -22.36 1.37
C PRO A 50 8.74 -21.48 0.52
N MET A 51 8.88 -21.86 -0.75
CA MET A 51 9.58 -21.09 -1.75
C MET A 51 8.73 -19.90 -2.18
N VAL A 52 9.37 -18.75 -2.28
CA VAL A 52 8.76 -17.50 -2.74
C VAL A 52 9.71 -16.85 -3.72
N ARG A 53 9.15 -16.04 -4.61
CA ARG A 53 9.93 -15.14 -5.45
C ARG A 53 9.90 -13.75 -4.84
N VAL A 54 11.06 -13.10 -4.81
CA VAL A 54 11.30 -11.80 -4.23
C VAL A 54 11.56 -10.80 -5.35
N ILE A 55 10.88 -9.66 -5.28
CA ILE A 55 11.02 -8.56 -6.22
C ILE A 55 11.38 -7.33 -5.40
N GLU A 56 12.51 -6.70 -5.74
CA GLU A 56 12.97 -5.46 -5.11
C GLU A 56 12.94 -4.34 -6.14
N TYR A 57 12.37 -3.19 -5.78
CA TYR A 57 12.36 -2.01 -6.65
C TYR A 57 12.32 -0.72 -5.83
N ASP A 58 12.83 0.35 -6.44
CA ASP A 58 12.82 1.70 -5.88
C ASP A 58 11.74 2.56 -6.52
N ILE A 59 11.25 3.54 -5.76
CA ILE A 59 10.35 4.58 -6.26
C ILE A 59 11.18 5.85 -6.47
N THR A 60 11.49 6.17 -7.72
CA THR A 60 12.34 7.31 -8.13
C THR A 60 11.75 8.69 -7.82
N ASN A 61 10.45 8.79 -7.54
CA ASN A 61 9.76 10.08 -7.31
C ASN A 61 9.47 10.40 -5.82
N ARG A 62 10.21 9.81 -4.88
CA ARG A 62 10.21 10.30 -3.48
C ARG A 62 11.32 11.32 -3.32
N GLU A 63 10.96 12.58 -3.05
CA GLU A 63 11.91 13.63 -2.63
C GLU A 63 12.75 13.21 -1.40
N THR A 64 12.31 12.18 -0.67
CA THR A 64 13.07 11.49 0.38
C THR A 64 13.72 10.22 -0.15
N HIS A 65 14.95 10.35 -0.69
CA HIS A 65 15.84 9.25 -1.09
C HIS A 65 16.40 8.42 0.10
N SER A 66 15.64 8.23 1.19
CA SER A 66 16.14 7.61 2.44
C SER A 66 15.48 6.27 2.78
N GLY A 67 14.71 5.66 1.88
CA GLY A 67 14.04 4.39 2.13
C GLY A 67 14.82 3.20 1.60
N SER A 68 14.86 2.08 2.34
CA SER A 68 15.21 0.78 1.75
C SER A 68 14.27 0.46 0.59
N PRO A 69 14.72 -0.30 -0.42
CA PRO A 69 13.88 -0.67 -1.56
C PRO A 69 12.58 -1.36 -1.10
N ILE A 70 11.52 -1.18 -1.87
CA ILE A 70 10.28 -1.92 -1.64
C ILE A 70 10.54 -3.37 -2.01
N ARG A 71 10.27 -4.28 -1.06
CA ARG A 71 10.34 -5.72 -1.30
C ARG A 71 8.96 -6.32 -1.36
N LEU A 72 8.70 -7.04 -2.44
CA LEU A 72 7.51 -7.86 -2.61
C LEU A 72 7.90 -9.34 -2.59
N ILE A 73 7.04 -10.18 -2.04
CA ILE A 73 7.10 -11.63 -2.17
C ILE A 73 5.85 -12.15 -2.88
N THR A 74 6.04 -13.16 -3.72
CA THR A 74 4.95 -13.80 -4.46
C THR A 74 5.10 -15.32 -4.50
N THR A 75 3.96 -16.00 -4.65
CA THR A 75 3.90 -17.44 -4.96
C THR A 75 4.00 -17.73 -6.46
N ILE A 76 4.00 -16.71 -7.32
CA ILE A 76 4.24 -16.85 -8.77
C ILE A 76 5.75 -16.92 -8.98
N LEU A 77 6.30 -18.13 -9.04
CA LEU A 77 7.75 -18.35 -9.06
C LEU A 77 8.36 -18.14 -10.45
N ASP A 78 7.56 -18.31 -11.49
CA ASP A 78 7.99 -18.24 -12.88
C ASP A 78 7.90 -16.80 -13.42
N PRO A 79 9.01 -16.20 -13.88
CA PRO A 79 9.01 -14.89 -14.52
C PRO A 79 8.22 -14.83 -15.83
N GLU A 80 8.03 -15.96 -16.54
CA GLU A 80 7.24 -15.99 -17.78
C GLU A 80 5.73 -15.86 -17.51
N LEU A 81 5.26 -16.28 -16.33
CA LEU A 81 3.85 -16.14 -15.94
C LEU A 81 3.51 -14.72 -15.47
N ALA A 82 4.47 -14.03 -14.85
CA ALA A 82 4.34 -12.63 -14.46
C ALA A 82 5.73 -12.04 -14.23
N SER A 83 6.08 -10.99 -14.97
CA SER A 83 7.36 -10.31 -14.80
C SER A 83 7.42 -9.52 -13.48
N ALA A 84 8.64 -9.27 -13.00
CA ALA A 84 8.89 -8.44 -11.83
C ALA A 84 8.27 -7.04 -11.97
N THR A 85 8.37 -6.46 -13.18
CA THR A 85 7.83 -5.12 -13.49
C THR A 85 6.30 -5.10 -13.44
N GLU A 86 5.62 -6.10 -14.01
CA GLU A 86 4.16 -6.19 -13.95
C GLU A 86 3.67 -6.35 -12.52
N LEU A 87 4.32 -7.20 -11.72
CA LEU A 87 3.97 -7.40 -10.32
C LEU A 87 4.20 -6.12 -9.49
N ALA A 88 5.28 -5.38 -9.74
CA ALA A 88 5.53 -4.09 -9.10
C ALA A 88 4.44 -3.06 -9.47
N ALA A 89 4.05 -2.99 -10.75
CA ALA A 89 3.00 -2.09 -11.22
C ALA A 89 1.62 -2.41 -10.62
N VAL A 90 1.24 -3.70 -10.59
CA VAL A 90 -0.02 -4.14 -9.98
C VAL A 90 -0.03 -3.89 -8.47
N TYR A 91 1.11 -4.11 -7.79
CA TYR A 91 1.22 -3.76 -6.38
C TYR A 91 1.03 -2.26 -6.15
N HIS A 92 1.61 -1.42 -7.00
CA HIS A 92 1.43 0.03 -6.92
C HIS A 92 -0.04 0.42 -7.08
N GLN A 93 -0.77 -0.15 -8.05
CA GLN A 93 -2.21 0.08 -8.20
C GLN A 93 -3.00 -0.35 -6.95
N ARG A 94 -2.65 -1.48 -6.33
CA ARG A 94 -3.29 -1.91 -5.09
C ARG A 94 -3.02 -0.93 -3.94
N TRP A 95 -1.81 -0.39 -3.86
CA TRP A 95 -1.47 0.60 -2.84
C TRP A 95 -2.25 1.92 -3.02
N GLU A 96 -2.52 2.34 -4.26
CA GLU A 96 -3.41 3.49 -4.54
C GLU A 96 -4.84 3.24 -4.07
N PHE A 97 -5.35 2.03 -4.29
CA PHE A 97 -6.67 1.62 -3.79
C PHE A 97 -6.73 1.59 -2.25
N GLU A 98 -5.76 0.95 -1.59
CA GLU A 98 -5.64 0.92 -0.13
C GLU A 98 -5.53 2.35 0.45
N SER A 99 -4.82 3.25 -0.25
CA SER A 99 -4.70 4.65 0.14
C SER A 99 -6.04 5.38 0.08
N SER A 100 -6.85 5.12 -0.96
CA SER A 100 -8.20 5.67 -1.12
C SER A 100 -9.17 5.18 -0.04
N LEU A 101 -9.09 3.89 0.33
CA LEU A 101 -9.85 3.37 1.48
C LEU A 101 -9.46 4.06 2.79
N ALA A 102 -8.15 4.23 3.04
CA ALA A 102 -7.67 4.92 4.23
C ALA A 102 -8.09 6.40 4.27
N GLU A 103 -8.27 7.05 3.11
CA GLU A 103 -8.85 8.39 3.04
C GLU A 103 -10.29 8.44 3.55
N ILE A 104 -11.13 7.49 3.15
CA ILE A 104 -12.52 7.41 3.59
C ILE A 104 -12.59 7.09 5.10
N GLU A 105 -11.94 5.99 5.50
CA GLU A 105 -12.11 5.40 6.83
C GLU A 105 -11.44 6.20 7.95
N THR A 106 -10.27 6.77 7.67
CA THR A 106 -9.42 7.41 8.69
C THR A 106 -9.41 8.92 8.56
N ARG A 107 -9.21 9.46 7.35
CA ARG A 107 -8.93 10.89 7.15
C ARG A 107 -10.22 11.72 7.05
N GLN A 108 -11.15 11.28 6.22
CA GLN A 108 -12.43 11.94 5.98
C GLN A 108 -13.37 11.77 7.17
N ARG A 109 -13.62 10.52 7.60
CA ARG A 109 -14.42 10.26 8.79
C ARG A 109 -13.78 10.84 10.06
N GLY A 110 -12.45 10.77 10.15
CA GLY A 110 -11.67 11.12 11.34
C GLY A 110 -11.52 9.90 12.27
N SER A 111 -10.31 9.71 12.82
CA SER A 111 -9.88 8.49 13.51
C SER A 111 -10.75 8.05 14.71
N TYR A 112 -11.57 8.95 15.27
CA TYR A 112 -12.36 8.72 16.49
C TYR A 112 -13.89 8.83 16.31
N ARG A 113 -14.40 9.03 15.08
CA ARG A 113 -15.84 9.18 14.85
C ARG A 113 -16.52 7.87 14.49
N VAL A 114 -17.10 7.17 15.46
CA VAL A 114 -18.03 6.06 15.19
C VAL A 114 -19.26 6.59 14.43
N LEU A 115 -19.87 5.75 13.58
CA LEU A 115 -21.16 6.06 12.96
C LEU A 115 -22.17 6.35 14.07
N ARG A 116 -23.03 7.36 13.87
CA ARG A 116 -23.89 7.90 14.94
C ARG A 116 -25.23 7.21 15.01
N SER A 117 -25.66 6.63 13.90
CA SER A 117 -26.95 5.97 13.76
C SER A 117 -27.00 4.64 14.49
N HIS A 118 -28.17 4.36 15.07
CA HIS A 118 -28.43 3.13 15.84
C HIS A 118 -29.36 2.15 15.11
N SER A 119 -29.84 2.46 13.90
CA SER A 119 -30.61 1.53 13.06
C SER A 119 -29.81 1.12 11.81
N PRO A 120 -29.93 -0.14 11.34
CA PRO A 120 -29.18 -0.61 10.17
C PRO A 120 -29.39 0.23 8.91
N GLU A 121 -30.60 0.75 8.71
CA GLU A 121 -30.93 1.59 7.56
C GLU A 121 -30.22 2.95 7.61
N MET A 122 -30.26 3.62 8.76
CA MET A 122 -29.58 4.92 8.92
C MET A 122 -28.06 4.77 8.91
N VAL A 123 -27.53 3.64 9.42
CA VAL A 123 -26.11 3.28 9.28
C VAL A 123 -25.70 3.17 7.81
N ARG A 124 -26.50 2.51 6.98
CA ARG A 124 -26.26 2.44 5.53
C ARG A 124 -26.28 3.82 4.89
N GLN A 125 -27.22 4.69 5.28
CA GLN A 125 -27.27 6.06 4.80
C GLN A 125 -26.01 6.86 5.17
N GLU A 126 -25.50 6.73 6.40
CA GLU A 126 -24.25 7.39 6.80
C GLU A 126 -23.05 6.91 5.98
N ILE A 127 -22.97 5.61 5.68
CA ILE A 127 -21.94 5.05 4.80
C ILE A 127 -22.04 5.65 3.40
N TRP A 128 -23.25 5.73 2.83
CA TRP A 128 -23.47 6.38 1.54
C TRP A 128 -23.05 7.86 1.54
N ALA A 129 -23.35 8.59 2.63
CA ALA A 129 -22.93 9.98 2.76
C ALA A 129 -21.39 10.12 2.78
N LEU A 130 -20.67 9.20 3.46
CA LEU A 130 -19.21 9.17 3.45
C LEU A 130 -18.66 8.90 2.04
N LEU A 131 -19.18 7.90 1.35
CA LEU A 131 -18.77 7.55 -0.02
C LEU A 131 -19.05 8.68 -1.01
N LEU A 132 -20.23 9.28 -0.97
CA LEU A 132 -20.62 10.38 -1.85
C LEU A 132 -19.76 11.62 -1.61
N THR A 133 -19.49 11.95 -0.34
CA THR A 133 -18.60 13.06 0.01
C THR A 133 -17.17 12.82 -0.48
N HIS A 134 -16.68 11.57 -0.38
CA HIS A 134 -15.37 11.20 -0.92
C HIS A 134 -15.31 11.42 -2.43
N TYR A 135 -16.31 10.89 -3.14
CA TYR A 135 -16.44 11.05 -4.58
C TYR A 135 -16.49 12.51 -5.01
N ALA A 136 -17.28 13.35 -4.34
CA ALA A 136 -17.38 14.78 -4.66
C ALA A 136 -16.03 15.50 -4.50
N ILE A 137 -15.25 15.19 -3.46
CA ILE A 137 -13.91 15.77 -3.28
C ILE A 137 -12.95 15.29 -4.38
N ARG A 138 -13.02 14.01 -4.76
CA ARG A 138 -12.20 13.46 -5.85
C ARG A 138 -12.56 14.06 -7.21
N ALA A 139 -13.85 14.26 -7.49
CA ALA A 139 -14.33 14.95 -8.69
C ALA A 139 -13.80 16.40 -8.73
N LEU A 140 -13.86 17.13 -7.61
CA LEU A 140 -13.30 18.47 -7.51
C LEU A 140 -11.78 18.50 -7.78
N MET A 141 -11.03 17.52 -7.27
CA MET A 141 -9.59 17.40 -7.55
C MET A 141 -9.31 17.14 -9.04
N TYR A 142 -10.13 16.29 -9.66
CA TYR A 142 -10.04 16.00 -11.09
C TYR A 142 -10.31 17.26 -11.94
N GLU A 143 -11.39 17.97 -11.65
CA GLU A 143 -11.71 19.22 -12.34
C GLU A 143 -10.63 20.29 -12.16
N ALA A 144 -10.02 20.38 -10.98
CA ALA A 144 -8.96 21.34 -10.68
C ALA A 144 -7.62 21.04 -11.38
N THR A 145 -7.38 19.81 -11.82
CA THR A 145 -6.13 19.40 -12.47
C THR A 145 -6.22 19.32 -13.99
N ASN A 146 -7.43 19.21 -14.51
CA ASN A 146 -7.73 19.19 -15.95
C ASN A 146 -7.13 20.39 -16.73
N PRO A 147 -7.12 21.64 -16.23
CA PRO A 147 -6.57 22.78 -16.97
C PRO A 147 -5.07 22.68 -17.26
N ASP A 148 -4.32 22.04 -16.36
CA ASP A 148 -2.86 21.97 -16.40
C ASP A 148 -2.33 20.60 -16.86
N GLY A 149 -3.23 19.66 -17.22
CA GLY A 149 -2.86 18.28 -17.57
C GLY A 149 -2.15 17.52 -16.44
N LEU A 150 -2.34 17.97 -15.19
CA LEU A 150 -1.72 17.34 -14.03
C LEU A 150 -2.47 16.06 -13.66
N ASP A 151 -1.75 15.07 -13.15
CA ASP A 151 -2.36 13.84 -12.64
C ASP A 151 -3.12 14.14 -11.31
N PRO A 152 -4.44 13.95 -11.25
CA PRO A 152 -5.23 14.16 -10.03
C PRO A 152 -4.77 13.31 -8.85
N LEU A 153 -4.14 12.15 -9.10
CA LEU A 153 -3.60 11.27 -8.05
C LEU A 153 -2.38 11.87 -7.35
N ARG A 154 -1.71 12.85 -7.95
CA ARG A 154 -0.61 13.59 -7.32
C ARG A 154 -1.09 14.64 -6.33
N MET A 155 -2.37 15.03 -6.35
CA MET A 155 -2.92 15.96 -5.38
C MET A 155 -3.17 15.27 -4.04
N SER A 156 -2.78 15.94 -2.95
CA SER A 156 -3.07 15.45 -1.60
C SER A 156 -4.55 15.59 -1.26
N PHE A 157 -5.26 14.46 -1.17
CA PHE A 157 -6.66 14.41 -0.72
C PHE A 157 -6.87 15.11 0.64
N ILE A 158 -5.94 14.94 1.59
CA ILE A 158 -6.02 15.57 2.92
C ILE A 158 -6.03 17.09 2.80
N ARG A 159 -5.17 17.64 1.93
CA ARG A 159 -5.08 19.08 1.72
C ARG A 159 -6.37 19.61 1.09
N THR A 160 -6.90 18.92 0.08
CA THR A 160 -8.18 19.28 -0.54
C THR A 160 -9.33 19.21 0.47
N LEU A 161 -9.45 18.12 1.23
CA LEU A 161 -10.47 17.98 2.28
C LEU A 161 -10.44 19.12 3.28
N ARG A 162 -9.24 19.55 3.72
CA ARG A 162 -9.09 20.70 4.64
C ARG A 162 -9.56 22.02 3.99
N ILE A 163 -9.23 22.24 2.72
CA ILE A 163 -9.66 23.42 1.96
C ILE A 163 -11.19 23.44 1.84
N VAL A 164 -11.80 22.33 1.40
CA VAL A 164 -13.25 22.20 1.25
C VAL A 164 -13.96 22.44 2.59
N ARG A 165 -13.48 21.82 3.68
CA ARG A 165 -14.04 22.03 5.01
C ARG A 165 -14.01 23.50 5.42
N ARG A 166 -12.87 24.18 5.25
CA ARG A 166 -12.73 25.60 5.59
C ARG A 166 -13.69 26.48 4.79
N HIS A 167 -13.89 26.18 3.51
CA HIS A 167 -14.79 26.94 2.64
C HIS A 167 -16.26 26.76 3.04
N VAL A 168 -16.70 25.51 3.25
CA VAL A 168 -18.08 25.21 3.65
C VAL A 168 -18.40 25.78 5.04
N THR A 169 -17.49 25.67 6.01
CA THR A 169 -17.69 26.28 7.34
C THR A 169 -17.66 27.81 7.29
N GLY A 170 -16.93 28.40 6.34
CA GLY A 170 -16.89 29.84 6.12
C GLY A 170 -18.17 30.40 5.51
N GLN A 171 -18.87 29.61 4.69
CA GLN A 171 -20.18 29.98 4.12
C GLN A 171 -21.36 29.67 5.05
N ALA A 172 -21.19 28.79 6.03
CA ALA A 172 -22.18 28.49 7.07
C ALA A 172 -22.14 29.47 8.26
N GLY A 173 -21.50 30.64 8.10
CA GLY A 173 -21.67 31.75 9.03
C GLY A 173 -23.04 32.39 8.80
N PHE A 174 -24.04 31.98 9.58
CA PHE A 174 -25.23 32.81 9.73
C PHE A 174 -24.78 34.17 10.29
N SER A 175 -25.17 35.24 9.59
CA SER A 175 -25.07 36.61 10.11
C SER A 175 -25.77 36.69 11.48
N PRO A 176 -25.26 37.47 12.45
CA PRO A 176 -25.68 37.43 13.86
C PRO A 176 -27.19 37.56 14.08
#